data_AF-A0A0J1G8C6-F1
#
_entry.id   AF-A0A0J1G8C6-F1
#
_cell.length_a   1.000
_cell.length_b   1.000
_cell.length_c   1.000
_cell.angle_alpha   90.00
_cell.angle_beta   90.00
_cell.angle_gamma   90.00
#
_symmetry.space_group_name_H-M   'P 1'
#
loop_
_entity.id
_entity.type
_entity.pdbx_description
1 polymer ?
#
loop_
_entity_poly.entity_id
_entity_poly.type
_entity_poly.pdbx_seq_one_letter_code
_entity_poly.pdbx_strand_id
1 'polypeptide(L)' 'MCKTFEDMRSEGRMEGRVEGRVEGRVEGERMFAELTLHLINDNRTIDLKKAVTDKDIRENLYQEYSLA' A
#
# COMPACT_ATOMS: atom_id res chain seq x y z
N MET A 1 15.10 35.01 15.64
CA MET A 1 15.25 33.62 16.13
C MET A 1 14.08 32.70 15.75
N CYS A 2 12.95 33.18 15.17
CA CYS A 2 11.78 32.32 14.91
C CYS A 2 11.72 31.63 13.55
N LYS A 3 12.27 32.22 12.47
CA LYS A 3 12.09 31.66 11.11
C LYS A 3 12.67 30.25 10.95
N THR A 4 13.86 30.03 11.50
CA THR A 4 14.57 28.74 11.42
C THR A 4 13.82 27.57 12.05
N PHE A 5 13.05 27.78 13.12
CA PHE A 5 12.27 26.71 13.76
C PHE A 5 10.98 26.39 13.00
N GLU A 6 10.34 27.39 12.40
CA GLU A 6 9.17 27.21 11.55
C GLU A 6 9.53 26.47 10.26
N ASP A 7 10.67 26.86 9.66
CA ASP A 7 11.23 26.22 8.46
C ASP A 7 11.55 24.75 8.74
N MET A 8 12.30 24.44 9.81
CA MET A 8 12.62 23.05 10.22
C MET A 8 11.35 22.20 10.46
N ARG A 9 10.32 22.76 11.08
CA ARG A 9 9.05 22.04 11.31
C ARG A 9 8.27 21.81 10.01
N SER A 10 8.40 22.72 9.04
CA SER A 10 7.78 22.58 7.73
C SER A 10 8.48 21.52 6.88
N GLU A 11 9.81 21.49 6.92
CA GLU A 11 10.67 20.51 6.26
C GLU A 11 10.38 19.10 6.79
N GLY A 12 10.42 18.90 8.11
CA GLY A 12 10.13 17.57 8.69
C GLY A 12 8.72 17.04 8.39
N ARG A 13 7.72 17.93 8.25
CA ARG A 13 6.38 17.52 7.79
C ARG A 13 6.34 17.16 6.31
N MET A 14 7.14 17.83 5.50
CA MET A 14 7.24 17.54 4.07
C MET A 14 7.94 16.20 3.86
N GLU A 15 9.08 16.00 4.52
CA GLU A 15 9.84 14.75 4.51
C GLU A 15 8.97 13.57 4.94
N GLY A 16 8.31 13.65 6.11
CA GLY A 16 7.44 12.56 6.57
C GLY A 16 6.27 12.25 5.62
N ARG A 17 5.74 13.24 4.90
CA ARG A 17 4.72 13.00 3.86
C ARG A 17 5.28 12.34 2.61
N VAL A 18 6.52 12.67 2.24
CA VAL A 18 7.21 12.06 1.10
C VAL A 18 7.54 10.62 1.43
N GLU A 19 8.17 10.38 2.59
CA GLU A 19 8.48 9.04 3.09
C GLU A 19 7.23 8.17 3.17
N GLY A 20 6.17 8.62 3.84
CA GLY A 20 4.93 7.84 3.95
C GLY A 20 4.26 7.51 2.61
N ARG A 21 4.40 8.38 1.58
CA ARG A 21 3.92 8.06 0.22
C ARG A 21 4.81 7.02 -0.47
N VAL A 22 6.12 7.10 -0.28
CA VAL A 22 7.07 6.15 -0.86
C VAL A 22 6.85 4.78 -0.22
N GLU A 23 6.81 4.71 1.11
CA GLU A 23 6.55 3.49 1.87
C GLU A 23 5.20 2.88 1.49
N GLY A 24 4.12 3.68 1.50
CA GLY A 24 2.79 3.18 1.13
C GLY A 24 2.71 2.67 -0.31
N ARG A 25 3.47 3.26 -1.25
CA ARG A 25 3.55 2.76 -2.64
C ARG A 25 4.29 1.43 -2.71
N VAL A 26 5.44 1.33 -2.05
CA VAL A 26 6.27 0.11 -2.03
C VAL A 26 5.51 -1.04 -1.36
N GLU A 27 4.89 -0.77 -0.20
CA GLU A 27 4.10 -1.77 0.52
C GLU A 27 2.88 -2.21 -0.30
N GLY A 28 2.14 -1.25 -0.87
CA GLY A 28 0.99 -1.55 -1.72
C GLY A 28 1.34 -2.40 -2.95
N GLU A 29 2.47 -2.11 -3.61
CA GLU A 29 2.96 -2.88 -4.76
C GLU A 29 3.36 -4.29 -4.34
N ARG A 30 4.12 -4.44 -3.24
CA ARG A 30 4.52 -5.73 -2.70
C ARG A 30 3.31 -6.61 -2.36
N MET A 31 2.38 -6.05 -1.60
CA MET A 31 1.14 -6.70 -1.19
C MET A 31 0.32 -7.20 -2.37
N PHE A 32 0.15 -6.35 -3.38
CA PHE A 32 -0.62 -6.70 -4.55
C PHE A 32 0.07 -7.77 -5.42
N ALA A 33 1.39 -7.71 -5.54
CA ALA A 33 2.17 -8.73 -6.24
C ALA A 33 2.05 -10.11 -5.57
N GLU A 34 2.16 -10.15 -4.24
CA GLU A 34 2.03 -11.38 -3.45
C GLU A 34 0.63 -11.97 -3.55
N LEU A 35 -0.41 -11.14 -3.39
CA LEU A 35 -1.80 -11.57 -3.60
C LEU A 35 -2.02 -12.14 -5.01
N THR A 36 -1.46 -11.47 -6.04
CA THR A 36 -1.59 -11.91 -7.43
C THR A 36 -0.94 -13.28 -7.63
N LEU A 37 0.25 -13.51 -7.04
CA LEU A 37 0.94 -14.79 -7.10
C LEU A 37 0.12 -15.91 -6.44
N HIS A 38 -0.41 -15.66 -5.24
CA HIS A 38 -1.29 -16.61 -4.55
C HIS A 38 -2.52 -16.98 -5.38
N LEU A 39 -3.24 -15.99 -5.91
CA LEU A 39 -4.45 -16.23 -6.70
C LEU A 39 -4.18 -16.97 -8.02
N ILE A 40 -3.03 -16.70 -8.66
CA ILE A 40 -2.60 -17.44 -9.86
C ILE A 40 -2.32 -18.90 -9.51
N ASN A 41 -1.56 -19.15 -8.44
CA ASN A 41 -1.21 -20.50 -8.00
C ASN A 41 -2.45 -21.31 -7.62
N ASP A 42 -3.46 -20.67 -7.02
CA ASP A 42 -4.72 -21.29 -6.63
C ASP A 42 -5.75 -21.36 -7.77
N ASN A 43 -5.38 -20.92 -8.98
CA ASN A 43 -6.25 -20.83 -10.16
C ASN A 43 -7.52 -19.96 -9.95
N ARG A 44 -7.50 -19.05 -8.97
CA ARG A 44 -8.60 -18.15 -8.59
C ARG A 44 -8.66 -16.90 -9.48
N THR A 45 -8.66 -17.10 -10.79
CA THR A 45 -8.63 -16.01 -11.78
C THR A 45 -9.85 -15.09 -11.74
N ILE A 46 -11.01 -15.59 -11.30
CA ILE A 46 -12.23 -14.78 -11.09
C ILE A 46 -12.03 -13.81 -9.92
N ASP A 47 -11.46 -14.29 -8.81
CA ASP A 47 -11.21 -13.46 -7.63
C ASP A 47 -10.12 -12.43 -7.92
N LEU A 48 -9.09 -12.80 -8.69
CA LEU A 48 -8.09 -11.85 -9.18
C LEU A 48 -8.73 -10.71 -9.99
N LYS A 49 -9.62 -11.03 -10.94
CA LYS A 49 -10.34 -10.00 -11.72
C LYS A 49 -11.13 -9.06 -10.84
N LYS A 50 -11.81 -9.59 -9.81
CA LYS A 50 -12.56 -8.77 -8.85
C LYS A 50 -11.63 -7.91 -8.00
N ALA A 51 -10.54 -8.47 -7.48
CA ALA A 51 -9.56 -7.77 -6.64
C ALA A 51 -8.87 -6.60 -7.35
N VAL A 52 -8.73 -6.64 -8.67
CA VAL A 52 -8.16 -5.53 -9.45
C VAL A 52 -9.07 -4.29 -9.41
N THR A 53 -10.39 -4.49 -9.48
CA THR A 53 -11.35 -3.38 -9.62
C THR A 53 -12.05 -3.01 -8.32
N ASP A 54 -12.14 -3.94 -7.38
CA ASP A 54 -12.88 -3.79 -6.12
C ASP A 54 -11.92 -3.85 -4.94
N LYS A 55 -11.87 -2.73 -4.20
CA LYS A 55 -10.98 -2.58 -3.05
C LYS A 55 -11.41 -3.45 -1.88
N ASP A 56 -12.70 -3.55 -1.59
CA ASP A 56 -13.20 -4.29 -0.42
C ASP A 56 -12.96 -5.79 -0.60
N ILE A 57 -13.16 -6.29 -1.84
CA ILE A 57 -12.80 -7.66 -2.19
C ILE A 57 -11.28 -7.88 -2.05
N ARG A 58 -10.47 -6.93 -2.52
CA ARG A 58 -9.01 -7.02 -2.40
C ARG A 58 -8.56 -7.04 -0.93
N GLU A 59 -9.17 -6.22 -0.07
CA GLU A 59 -8.87 -6.22 1.37
C GLU A 59 -9.26 -7.54 2.04
N ASN A 60 -10.43 -8.10 1.71
CA ASN A 60 -10.83 -9.42 2.21
C ASN A 60 -9.85 -10.53 1.79
N LEU A 61 -9.35 -10.47 0.55
CA LEU A 61 -8.36 -11.43 0.06
C LEU A 61 -6.99 -11.25 0.71
N TYR A 62 -6.58 -10.01 1.03
CA TYR A 62 -5.38 -9.80 1.83
C TYR A 62 -5.49 -10.47 3.20
N GLN A 63 -6.64 -10.38 3.86
CA GLN A 63 -6.89 -11.07 5.13
C GLN A 63 -6.86 -12.60 4.96
N GLU A 64 -7.48 -13.11 3.89
CA GLU A 64 -7.54 -14.56 3.60
C GLU A 64 -6.14 -15.17 3.47
N TYR A 65 -5.22 -14.48 2.79
CA TYR A 65 -3.83 -14.92 2.62
C TYR A 65 -2.88 -14.40 3.74
N SER A 66 -3.40 -13.77 4.79
CA SER A 66 -2.62 -13.21 5.91
C SER A 66 -1.52 -12.23 5.47
N LEU A 67 -1.81 -11.44 4.44
CA LEU A 67 -0.90 -10.43 3.90
C LEU A 67 -1.00 -9.10 4.67
N ALA A 68 -2.16 -8.82 5.26
CA ALA A 68 -2.46 -7.60 6.02
C ALA A 68 -3.08 -7.93 7.38
#